data_AF-Q01VI4-F1
#
_entry.id   AF-Q01VI4-F1
#
_cell.length_a   1.000
_cell.length_b   1.000
_cell.length_c   1.000
_cell.angle_alpha   90.00
_cell.angle_beta   90.00
_cell.angle_gamma   90.00
#
_symmetry.space_group_name_H-M   'P 1'
#
loop_
_entity.id
_entity.type
_entity.pdbx_description
1 polymer ?
#
loop_
_entity_poly.entity_id
_entity_poly.type
_entity_poly.pdbx_seq_one_letter_code
_entity_poly.pdbx_strand_id
1 'polypeptide(L)'
;MPDLRGAAVRVESAAGLRDRRGPVHAGAFLRERRIALDCTRAEFPRILVHEVAHFAWLRLGNAARRSYENVVSAELRRGTRGELGWSAEWRKIALAEGDEVRRTRRWREYCCESFCDTAAWMYSGLRQHEEFTLGTRGRRARREWFERNVGERALSI
;
A
#
# COMPACT_ATOMS: atom_id res chain seq x y z
N MET A 1 -0.41 2.39 -13.41
CA MET A 1 -0.34 3.49 -12.42
C MET A 1 -0.98 4.71 -13.04
N PRO A 2 -1.61 5.60 -12.24
CA PRO A 2 -1.96 6.95 -12.73
C PRO A 2 -0.71 7.68 -13.22
N ASP A 3 -0.90 8.76 -13.98
CA ASP A 3 0.20 9.66 -14.35
C ASP A 3 0.80 10.30 -13.08
N LEU A 4 2.09 10.08 -12.86
CA LEU A 4 2.83 10.57 -11.70
C LEU A 4 3.71 11.74 -12.12
N ARG A 5 3.48 12.92 -11.54
CA ARG A 5 4.19 14.15 -11.87
C ARG A 5 4.90 14.72 -10.65
N GLY A 6 5.93 15.54 -10.84
CA GLY A 6 6.62 16.22 -9.76
C GLY A 6 8.14 16.05 -9.83
N ALA A 7 8.80 16.32 -8.70
CA ALA A 7 10.24 16.12 -8.58
C ALA A 7 10.60 14.64 -8.75
N ALA A 8 11.81 14.33 -9.20
CA ALA A 8 12.24 12.95 -9.30
C ALA A 8 12.24 12.26 -7.92
N VAL A 9 11.96 10.95 -7.92
CA VAL A 9 12.21 10.04 -6.80
C VAL A 9 13.41 9.19 -7.18
N ARG A 10 14.47 9.21 -6.38
CA ARG A 10 15.66 8.39 -6.61
C ARG A 10 15.36 6.94 -6.24
N VAL A 11 15.71 6.01 -7.11
CA VAL A 11 15.61 4.57 -6.84
C VAL A 11 17.02 4.00 -6.83
N GLU A 12 17.36 3.25 -5.79
CA GLU A 12 18.69 2.63 -5.64
C GLU A 12 18.58 1.20 -5.11
N SER A 13 19.55 0.37 -5.47
CA SER A 13 19.74 -0.94 -4.84
C SER A 13 20.56 -0.76 -3.57
N ALA A 14 20.12 -1.35 -2.48
CA ALA A 14 20.83 -1.35 -1.20
C ALA A 14 20.69 -2.72 -0.55
N ALA A 15 21.79 -3.34 -0.14
CA ALA A 15 21.77 -4.66 0.49
C ALA A 15 21.62 -4.56 2.01
N GLY A 16 20.96 -5.55 2.60
CA GLY A 16 20.83 -5.69 4.05
C GLY A 16 19.89 -4.67 4.67
N LEU A 17 18.85 -4.24 3.93
CA LEU A 17 17.87 -3.28 4.43
C LEU A 17 17.14 -3.85 5.66
N ARG A 18 16.98 -3.01 6.69
CA ARG A 18 16.35 -3.37 7.96
C ARG A 18 15.48 -2.24 8.48
N ASP A 19 14.38 -2.61 9.12
CA ASP A 19 13.56 -1.73 9.94
C ASP A 19 13.56 -2.19 11.40
N ARG A 20 12.69 -1.60 12.24
CA ARG A 20 12.58 -1.96 13.67
C ARG A 20 12.06 -3.39 13.90
N ARG A 21 11.56 -4.06 12.86
CA ARG A 21 10.93 -5.38 12.89
C ARG A 21 11.82 -6.45 12.23
N GLY A 22 12.85 -6.06 11.49
CA GLY A 22 13.84 -6.99 10.94
C GLY A 22 14.29 -6.64 9.53
N PRO A 23 14.79 -7.61 8.76
CA PRO A 23 15.08 -7.44 7.34
C PRO A 23 13.83 -7.04 6.55
N VAL A 24 14.00 -6.14 5.58
CA VAL A 24 12.93 -5.70 4.67
C VAL A 24 13.44 -5.70 3.23
N HIS A 25 12.56 -5.93 2.27
CA HIS A 25 12.93 -5.93 0.85
C HIS A 25 13.06 -4.53 0.24
N ALA A 26 12.55 -3.51 0.91
CA ALA A 26 12.60 -2.13 0.44
C ALA A 26 12.27 -1.13 1.55
N GLY A 27 12.47 0.15 1.24
CA GLY A 27 11.88 1.24 2.02
C GLY A 27 11.80 2.56 1.24
N ALA A 28 10.67 3.24 1.41
CA ALA A 28 10.42 4.60 0.93
C ALA A 28 10.82 5.67 1.97
N PHE A 29 11.87 6.42 1.66
CA PHE A 29 12.35 7.56 2.44
C PHE A 29 11.69 8.84 1.92
N LEU A 30 10.44 9.06 2.33
CA LEU A 30 9.57 10.09 1.75
C LEU A 30 10.15 11.52 1.79
N ARG A 31 10.89 11.87 2.85
CA ARG A 31 11.54 13.18 3.00
C ARG A 31 12.75 13.35 2.08
N GLU A 32 13.48 12.26 1.85
CA GLU A 32 14.66 12.23 0.98
C GLU A 32 14.28 12.02 -0.49
N ARG A 33 13.00 11.72 -0.77
CA ARG A 33 12.52 11.29 -2.09
C ARG A 33 13.34 10.15 -2.66
N ARG A 34 13.60 9.14 -1.83
CA ARG A 34 14.44 8.00 -2.14
C ARG A 34 13.70 6.70 -1.87
N ILE A 35 13.87 5.72 -2.74
CA ILE A 35 13.44 4.33 -2.57
C ILE A 35 14.69 3.48 -2.61
N ALA A 36 14.91 2.69 -1.56
CA ALA A 36 15.95 1.67 -1.52
C ALA A 36 15.33 0.29 -1.70
N LEU A 37 15.97 -0.56 -2.50
CA LEU A 37 15.47 -1.90 -2.85
C LEU A 37 16.53 -2.97 -2.57
N ASP A 38 16.11 -4.03 -1.88
CA ASP A 38 16.85 -5.26 -1.60
C ASP A 38 15.99 -6.48 -1.99
N CYS A 39 15.79 -6.66 -3.30
CA CYS A 39 14.91 -7.69 -3.82
C CYS A 39 15.40 -8.27 -5.15
N THR A 40 14.85 -9.42 -5.52
CA THR A 40 15.13 -10.04 -6.80
C THR A 40 14.44 -9.30 -7.94
N ARG A 41 14.91 -9.54 -9.17
CA ARG A 41 14.27 -8.98 -10.38
C ARG A 41 12.81 -9.40 -10.55
N ALA A 42 12.42 -10.57 -10.04
CA ALA A 42 11.05 -11.06 -10.11
C ALA A 42 10.12 -10.29 -9.16
N GLU A 43 10.63 -9.89 -7.98
CA GLU A 43 9.86 -9.15 -6.98
C GLU A 43 9.82 -7.65 -7.27
N PHE A 44 10.83 -7.14 -7.98
CA PHE A 44 11.04 -5.72 -8.27
C PHE A 44 9.78 -4.97 -8.71
N PRO A 45 8.97 -5.42 -9.70
CA PRO A 45 7.81 -4.65 -10.14
C PRO A 45 6.77 -4.44 -9.04
N ARG A 46 6.54 -5.46 -8.21
CA ARG A 46 5.58 -5.40 -7.10
C ARG A 46 6.07 -4.47 -6.00
N ILE A 47 7.31 -4.67 -5.57
CA ILE A 47 7.93 -3.90 -4.50
C ILE A 47 8.08 -2.44 -4.91
N LEU A 48 8.56 -2.16 -6.12
CA LEU A 48 8.68 -0.77 -6.60
C LEU A 48 7.32 -0.06 -6.60
N VAL A 49 6.27 -0.70 -7.13
CA VAL A 49 4.93 -0.08 -7.16
C VAL A 49 4.40 0.15 -5.75
N HIS A 50 4.63 -0.78 -4.81
CA HIS A 50 4.31 -0.60 -3.40
C HIS A 50 5.01 0.65 -2.83
N GLU A 51 6.33 0.76 -3.00
CA GLU A 51 7.10 1.88 -2.46
C GLU A 51 6.71 3.23 -3.09
N VAL A 52 6.46 3.26 -4.40
CA VAL A 52 5.96 4.46 -5.08
C VAL A 52 4.57 4.84 -4.55
N ALA A 53 3.72 3.87 -4.21
CA ALA A 53 2.40 4.13 -3.66
C ALA A 53 2.45 4.80 -2.28
N HIS A 54 3.52 4.66 -1.49
CA HIS A 54 3.68 5.46 -0.27
C HIS A 54 3.77 6.97 -0.56
N PHE A 55 4.41 7.37 -1.66
CA PHE A 55 4.43 8.77 -2.09
C PHE A 55 3.04 9.24 -2.53
N ALA A 56 2.32 8.41 -3.29
CA ALA A 56 0.94 8.69 -3.67
C ALA A 56 0.04 8.86 -2.44
N TRP A 57 0.13 7.94 -1.47
CA TRP A 57 -0.61 7.99 -0.21
C TRP A 57 -0.32 9.29 0.55
N LEU A 58 0.95 9.71 0.63
CA LEU A 58 1.36 10.96 1.28
C LEU A 58 0.73 12.21 0.64
N ARG A 59 0.38 12.13 -0.65
CA ARG A 59 -0.20 13.24 -1.42
C ARG A 59 -1.72 13.21 -1.47
N LEU A 60 -2.34 12.08 -1.15
CA LEU A 60 -3.80 12.02 -0.99
C LEU A 60 -4.26 12.98 0.11
N GLY A 61 -5.26 13.79 -0.20
CA GLY A 61 -5.94 14.62 0.79
C GLY A 61 -6.63 13.79 1.87
N ASN A 62 -6.84 14.39 3.04
CA ASN A 62 -7.44 13.70 4.19
C ASN A 62 -8.81 13.08 3.88
N ALA A 63 -9.62 13.72 3.02
CA ALA A 63 -10.92 13.19 2.61
C ALA A 63 -10.78 11.87 1.84
N ALA A 64 -9.85 11.81 0.86
CA ALA A 64 -9.58 10.59 0.11
C ALA A 64 -9.07 9.47 1.03
N ARG A 65 -8.10 9.75 1.90
CA ARG A 65 -7.60 8.76 2.87
C ARG A 65 -8.71 8.21 3.77
N ARG A 66 -9.54 9.07 4.34
CA ARG A 66 -10.71 8.64 5.16
C ARG A 66 -11.70 7.81 4.36
N SER A 67 -11.93 8.15 3.08
CA SER A 67 -12.79 7.34 2.23
C SER A 67 -12.20 5.95 1.94
N TYR A 68 -10.89 5.83 1.81
CA TYR A 68 -10.21 4.53 1.70
C TYR A 68 -10.32 3.73 3.00
N GLU A 69 -10.13 4.39 4.14
CA GLU A 69 -10.32 3.80 5.47
C GLU A 69 -11.72 3.20 5.64
N ASN A 70 -12.75 3.88 5.12
CA ASN A 70 -14.12 3.35 5.14
C ASN A 70 -14.28 2.07 4.31
N VAL A 71 -13.54 1.92 3.19
CA VAL A 71 -13.53 0.68 2.39
C VAL A 71 -12.99 -0.47 3.23
N VAL A 72 -11.79 -0.31 3.80
CA VAL A 72 -11.15 -1.38 4.58
C VAL A 72 -11.85 -1.64 5.91
N SER A 73 -12.44 -0.61 6.53
CA SER A 73 -13.34 -0.74 7.68
C SER A 73 -14.54 -1.63 7.37
N ALA A 74 -15.21 -1.39 6.24
CA ALA A 74 -16.34 -2.21 5.81
C ALA A 74 -15.92 -3.66 5.52
N GLU A 75 -14.71 -3.88 5.00
CA GLU A 75 -14.14 -5.22 4.81
C GLU A 75 -13.94 -5.94 6.15
N LEU A 76 -13.37 -5.27 7.15
CA LEU A 76 -13.16 -5.83 8.48
C LEU A 76 -14.48 -6.17 9.19
N ARG A 77 -15.47 -5.27 9.16
CA ARG A 77 -16.80 -5.52 9.75
C ARG A 77 -17.53 -6.71 9.12
N ARG A 78 -17.24 -7.00 7.85
CA ARG A 78 -17.77 -8.17 7.12
C ARG A 78 -16.95 -9.44 7.36
N GLY A 79 -15.89 -9.40 8.17
CA GLY A 79 -15.00 -10.54 8.39
C GLY A 79 -14.20 -10.94 7.15
N THR A 80 -13.87 -9.99 6.27
CA THR A 80 -13.13 -10.27 5.03
C THR A 80 -11.72 -10.75 5.36
N ARG A 81 -11.40 -11.98 4.95
CA ARG A 81 -10.10 -12.62 5.17
C ARG A 81 -9.09 -12.25 4.09
N GLY A 82 -7.81 -12.31 4.46
CA GLY A 82 -6.67 -12.04 3.58
C GLY A 82 -6.47 -10.57 3.25
N GLU A 83 -5.41 -10.32 2.49
CA GLU A 83 -4.93 -9.01 2.03
C GLU A 83 -4.27 -9.11 0.64
N LEU A 84 -3.81 -7.98 0.11
CA LEU A 84 -3.11 -7.89 -1.18
C LEU A 84 -1.58 -7.80 -1.04
N GLY A 85 -1.06 -8.03 0.15
CA GLY A 85 0.37 -8.01 0.46
C GLY A 85 0.61 -8.42 1.91
N TRP A 86 1.80 -8.94 2.21
CA TRP A 86 2.16 -9.29 3.59
C TRP A 86 2.26 -8.07 4.50
N SER A 87 2.64 -6.91 3.95
CA SER A 87 2.81 -5.67 4.71
C SER A 87 1.49 -5.21 5.37
N ALA A 88 0.38 -5.29 4.62
CA ALA A 88 -0.97 -5.04 5.13
C ALA A 88 -1.48 -6.17 6.00
N GLU A 89 -1.25 -7.44 5.63
CA GLU A 89 -1.72 -8.60 6.39
C GLU A 89 -1.18 -8.58 7.83
N TRP A 90 0.13 -8.35 8.00
CA TRP A 90 0.73 -8.29 9.35
C TRP A 90 0.17 -7.14 10.18
N ARG A 91 -0.14 -6.00 9.56
CA ARG A 91 -0.72 -4.86 10.28
C ARG A 91 -2.18 -5.10 10.62
N LYS A 92 -2.93 -5.77 9.74
CA LYS A 92 -4.30 -6.22 9.99
C LYS A 92 -4.36 -7.15 11.19
N ILE A 93 -3.49 -8.15 11.24
CA ILE A 93 -3.38 -9.10 12.36
C ILE A 93 -3.02 -8.38 13.67
N ALA A 94 -2.20 -7.33 13.60
CA ALA A 94 -1.78 -6.57 14.78
C ALA A 94 -2.82 -5.54 15.29
N LEU A 95 -3.96 -5.37 14.61
CA LEU A 95 -5.03 -4.47 15.07
C LEU A 95 -5.65 -5.00 16.35
N ALA A 96 -5.81 -4.10 17.33
CA ALA A 96 -6.57 -4.35 18.54
C ALA A 96 -8.02 -3.85 18.39
N GLU A 97 -8.90 -4.35 19.26
CA GLU A 97 -10.28 -3.87 19.33
C GLU A 97 -10.34 -2.35 19.54
N GLY A 98 -11.16 -1.69 18.73
CA GLY A 98 -11.33 -0.23 18.75
C GLY A 98 -10.21 0.58 18.10
N ASP A 99 -9.17 -0.02 17.53
CA ASP A 99 -8.14 0.72 16.79
C ASP A 99 -8.73 1.49 15.60
N GLU A 100 -9.67 0.88 14.89
CA GLU A 100 -10.44 1.49 13.81
C GLU A 100 -11.20 2.74 14.29
N VAL A 101 -12.00 2.58 15.36
CA VAL A 101 -12.86 3.64 15.90
C VAL A 101 -12.04 4.82 16.42
N ARG A 102 -10.96 4.53 17.15
CA ARG A 102 -10.06 5.56 17.71
C ARG A 102 -9.06 6.11 16.68
N ARG A 103 -9.02 5.54 15.46
CA ARG A 103 -8.03 5.82 14.40
C ARG A 103 -6.60 5.89 14.96
N THR A 104 -6.21 4.87 15.71
CA THR A 104 -4.89 4.82 16.33
C THR A 104 -3.78 4.79 15.28
N ARG A 105 -2.52 4.86 15.72
CA ARG A 105 -1.39 4.71 14.81
C ARG A 105 -1.44 3.37 14.05
N ARG A 106 -1.82 2.28 14.72
CA ARG A 106 -1.92 0.94 14.10
C ARG A 106 -2.94 0.93 12.96
N TRP A 107 -4.11 1.53 13.18
CA TRP A 107 -5.12 1.71 12.13
C TRP A 107 -4.58 2.46 10.92
N ARG A 108 -3.97 3.62 11.15
CA ARG A 108 -3.45 4.47 10.06
C ARG A 108 -2.33 3.78 9.27
N GLU A 109 -1.46 3.04 9.96
CA GLU A 109 -0.43 2.23 9.31
C GLU A 109 -1.05 1.09 8.48
N TYR A 110 -2.01 0.35 9.02
CA TYR A 110 -2.73 -0.69 8.28
C TYR A 110 -3.37 -0.13 7.00
N CYS A 111 -4.07 1.00 7.08
CA CYS A 111 -4.70 1.59 5.90
C CYS A 111 -3.69 2.07 4.86
N CYS A 112 -2.55 2.61 5.29
CA CYS A 112 -1.46 2.98 4.39
C CYS A 112 -0.89 1.77 3.63
N GLU A 113 -0.57 0.69 4.33
CA GLU A 113 -0.03 -0.50 3.67
C GLU A 113 -1.06 -1.19 2.81
N SER A 114 -2.31 -1.30 3.29
CA SER A 114 -3.43 -1.84 2.52
C SER A 114 -3.58 -1.10 1.19
N PHE A 115 -3.44 0.23 1.20
CA PHE A 115 -3.44 1.03 -0.01
C PHE A 115 -2.24 0.70 -0.92
N CYS A 116 -1.02 0.64 -0.37
CA CYS A 116 0.19 0.41 -1.16
C CYS A 116 0.21 -1.01 -1.78
N ASP A 117 -0.21 -2.02 -1.03
CA ASP A 117 -0.40 -3.39 -1.50
C ASP A 117 -1.48 -3.49 -2.58
N THR A 118 -2.57 -2.72 -2.43
CA THR A 118 -3.60 -2.64 -3.48
C THR A 118 -3.05 -2.04 -4.76
N ALA A 119 -2.25 -0.96 -4.68
CA ALA A 119 -1.59 -0.38 -5.84
C ALA A 119 -0.62 -1.37 -6.49
N ALA A 120 0.17 -2.10 -5.69
CA ALA A 120 1.06 -3.15 -6.17
C ALA A 120 0.31 -4.26 -6.91
N TRP A 121 -0.81 -4.74 -6.35
CA TRP A 121 -1.68 -5.69 -7.02
C TRP A 121 -2.26 -5.14 -8.34
N MET A 122 -2.66 -3.87 -8.39
CA MET A 122 -3.26 -3.28 -9.59
C MET A 122 -2.26 -2.97 -10.71
N TYR A 123 -1.04 -2.56 -10.37
CA TYR A 123 -0.15 -1.91 -11.34
C TYR A 123 1.22 -2.55 -11.52
N SER A 124 1.57 -3.60 -10.76
CA SER A 124 2.83 -4.34 -10.96
C SER A 124 2.87 -5.21 -12.22
N GLY A 125 1.72 -5.46 -12.85
CA GLY A 125 1.57 -6.38 -13.98
C GLY A 125 1.48 -7.86 -13.57
N LEU A 126 1.60 -8.18 -12.28
CA LEU A 126 1.46 -9.55 -11.78
C LEU A 126 -0.01 -9.98 -11.75
N ARG A 127 -0.33 -11.10 -12.38
CA ARG A 127 -1.70 -11.68 -12.37
C ARG A 127 -1.98 -12.48 -11.09
N GLN A 128 -0.97 -13.16 -10.56
CA GLN A 128 -1.06 -14.00 -9.37
C GLN A 128 0.23 -13.83 -8.56
N HIS A 129 0.09 -13.88 -7.23
CA HIS A 129 1.19 -13.85 -6.27
C HIS A 129 0.68 -14.49 -4.98
N GLU A 130 1.53 -15.18 -4.23
CA GLU A 130 1.13 -15.84 -2.97
C GLU A 130 0.61 -14.86 -1.92
N GLU A 131 1.09 -13.62 -1.97
CA GLU A 131 0.61 -12.52 -1.11
C GLU A 131 -0.81 -12.05 -1.43
N PHE A 132 -1.32 -12.33 -2.64
CA PHE A 132 -2.63 -11.86 -3.08
C PHE A 132 -3.71 -12.84 -2.62
N THR A 133 -4.09 -12.75 -1.35
CA THR A 133 -5.04 -13.66 -0.70
C THR A 133 -6.43 -13.06 -0.49
N LEU A 134 -6.58 -11.73 -0.63
CA LEU A 134 -7.86 -11.04 -0.47
C LEU A 134 -8.93 -11.63 -1.41
N GLY A 135 -10.14 -11.88 -0.89
CA GLY A 135 -11.24 -12.42 -1.67
C GLY A 135 -11.75 -11.47 -2.78
N THR A 136 -12.42 -12.03 -3.79
CA THR A 136 -12.88 -11.30 -5.00
C THR A 136 -13.71 -10.05 -4.70
N ARG A 137 -14.58 -10.09 -3.67
CA ARG A 137 -15.40 -8.93 -3.28
C ARG A 137 -14.54 -7.77 -2.76
N GLY A 138 -13.54 -8.05 -1.93
CA GLY A 138 -12.59 -7.05 -1.43
C GLY A 138 -11.75 -6.46 -2.56
N ARG A 139 -11.19 -7.32 -3.43
CA ARG A 139 -10.45 -6.87 -4.62
C ARG A 139 -11.26 -5.91 -5.49
N ARG A 140 -12.54 -6.24 -5.72
CA ARG A 140 -13.45 -5.39 -6.49
C ARG A 140 -13.69 -4.05 -5.79
N ALA A 141 -14.03 -4.05 -4.50
CA ALA A 141 -14.27 -2.82 -3.76
C ALA A 141 -13.06 -1.87 -3.75
N ARG A 142 -11.86 -2.42 -3.55
CA ARG A 142 -10.62 -1.63 -3.58
C ARG A 142 -10.28 -1.11 -4.97
N ARG A 143 -10.44 -1.95 -6.00
CA ARG A 143 -10.27 -1.54 -7.41
C ARG A 143 -11.18 -0.36 -7.75
N GLU A 144 -12.47 -0.50 -7.48
CA GLU A 144 -13.45 0.56 -7.77
C GLU A 144 -13.11 1.85 -7.02
N TRP A 145 -12.64 1.76 -5.78
CA TRP A 145 -12.20 2.93 -5.04
C TRP A 145 -10.98 3.59 -5.72
N PHE A 146 -9.98 2.80 -6.13
CA PHE A 146 -8.78 3.30 -6.81
C PHE A 146 -9.11 3.97 -8.14
N GLU A 147 -9.93 3.33 -8.97
CA GLU A 147 -10.35 3.87 -10.26
C GLU A 147 -11.06 5.22 -10.09
N ARG A 148 -11.99 5.33 -9.12
CA ARG A 148 -12.70 6.59 -8.83
C ARG A 148 -11.84 7.71 -8.24
N ASN A 149 -10.85 7.39 -7.41
CA ASN A 149 -10.14 8.40 -6.62
C ASN A 149 -8.72 8.71 -7.12
N VAL A 150 -8.13 7.78 -7.87
CA VAL A 150 -6.72 7.80 -8.29
C VAL A 150 -6.57 7.64 -9.81
N GLY A 151 -7.36 6.77 -10.45
CA GLY A 151 -7.15 6.30 -11.83
C GLY A 151 -7.11 7.38 -12.91
N GLU A 152 -7.88 8.46 -12.77
CA GLU A 152 -7.98 9.54 -13.76
C GLU A 152 -7.21 10.82 -13.38
N ARG A 153 -6.56 10.82 -12.21
CA ARG A 153 -5.93 12.03 -11.66
C ARG A 153 -4.42 11.93 -11.81
N ALA A 154 -3.80 12.93 -12.43
CA ALA A 154 -2.36 13.11 -12.30
C ALA A 154 -2.03 13.35 -10.83
N LEU A 155 -1.29 12.43 -10.21
CA LEU A 155 -0.84 12.58 -8.83
C LEU A 155 0.51 13.29 -8.83
N SER A 156 0.55 14.46 -8.19
CA SER A 156 1.82 15.13 -7.92
C SER A 156 2.50 14.46 -6.74
N ILE A 157 3.56 13.68 -6.98
CA ILE A 157 4.32 12.94 -5.97
C ILE A 157 5.69 13.53 -5.69
#